data_AF-A0A961WUP8-F1
#
_entry.id   AF-A0A961WUP8-F1
#
_cell.length_a   1.000
_cell.length_b   1.000
_cell.length_c   1.000
_cell.angle_alpha   90.00
_cell.angle_beta   90.00
_cell.angle_gamma   90.00
#
_symmetry.space_group_name_H-M   'P 1'
#
loop_
_entity.id
_entity.type
_entity.pdbx_description
1 polymer ?
#
loop_
_entity_poly.entity_id
_entity_poly.type
_entity_poly.pdbx_seq_one_letter_code
_entity_poly.pdbx_strand_id
1 'polypeptide(L)'
;ERMLMVLRPEKETEAKAIFVKWGLDFAIVGKTTDDLRFRILHQGEEVANLPIKELGDEAPEYDRPWMEPGRHAPLAASAVSEPEDYGAAVLALLGSANGSSRRWVWEQYDTLIQGNSLQIPGGDAGVIRVDGHETKALAFSSDVTPRYVEADPYEGGKQAVAECWRNLTATGAMPLA
;
A
#
# COMPACT_ATOMS: atom_id res chain seq x y z
N GLU A 1 18.14 -5.20 -8.41
CA GLU A 1 16.68 -5.24 -8.70
C GLU A 1 16.46 -5.95 -10.04
N ARG A 2 15.30 -6.59 -10.29
CA ARG A 2 14.98 -7.27 -11.56
C ARG A 2 13.54 -6.91 -11.97
N MET A 3 13.34 -6.59 -13.24
CA MET A 3 12.02 -6.33 -13.82
C MET A 3 11.84 -7.11 -15.11
N LEU A 4 10.60 -7.48 -15.42
CA LEU A 4 10.21 -8.11 -16.68
C LEU A 4 9.32 -7.15 -17.46
N MET A 5 9.54 -7.03 -18.76
CA MET A 5 8.69 -6.27 -19.66
C MET A 5 8.50 -7.01 -20.97
N VAL A 6 7.35 -6.77 -21.61
CA VAL A 6 7.08 -7.24 -22.97
C VAL A 6 7.40 -6.11 -23.93
N LEU A 7 8.26 -6.39 -24.90
CA LEU A 7 8.67 -5.43 -25.93
C LEU A 7 8.22 -5.95 -27.29
N ARG A 8 7.86 -5.02 -28.18
CA ARG A 8 7.76 -5.36 -29.60
C ARG A 8 9.16 -5.65 -30.14
N PRO A 9 9.39 -6.75 -30.88
CA PRO A 9 10.73 -7.14 -31.33
C PRO A 9 11.46 -6.03 -32.11
N GLU A 10 10.74 -5.25 -32.92
CA GLU A 10 11.30 -4.15 -33.70
C GLU A 10 11.85 -2.98 -32.86
N LYS A 11 11.56 -2.96 -31.56
CA LYS A 11 12.01 -1.95 -30.60
C LYS A 11 13.18 -2.39 -29.73
N GLU A 12 13.72 -3.60 -29.93
CA GLU A 12 14.80 -4.13 -29.09
C GLU A 12 16.03 -3.21 -29.02
N THR A 13 16.53 -2.76 -30.18
CA THR A 13 17.72 -1.88 -30.24
C THR A 13 17.50 -0.56 -29.52
N GLU A 14 16.32 0.03 -29.70
CA GLU A 14 15.93 1.30 -29.06
C GLU A 14 15.83 1.12 -27.54
N ALA A 15 15.15 0.06 -27.07
CA ALA A 15 15.05 -0.25 -25.65
C ALA A 15 16.44 -0.48 -25.03
N LYS A 16 17.27 -1.34 -25.65
CA LYS A 16 18.62 -1.64 -25.16
C LYS A 16 19.49 -0.38 -25.04
N ALA A 17 19.39 0.55 -25.99
CA ALA A 17 20.12 1.82 -25.94
C ALA A 17 19.71 2.67 -24.72
N ILE A 18 18.43 2.68 -24.35
CA ILE A 18 17.93 3.38 -23.16
C ILE A 18 18.52 2.75 -21.89
N PHE A 19 18.48 1.42 -21.75
CA PHE A 19 19.04 0.74 -20.57
C PHE A 19 20.54 1.00 -20.42
N VAL A 20 21.32 0.86 -21.51
CA VAL A 20 22.77 1.11 -21.50
C VAL A 20 23.08 2.57 -21.16
N LYS A 21 22.31 3.53 -21.67
CA LYS A 21 22.46 4.95 -21.33
C LYS A 21 22.36 5.19 -19.81
N TRP A 22 21.50 4.45 -19.11
CA TRP A 22 21.30 4.55 -17.67
C TRP A 22 22.16 3.55 -16.86
N GLY A 23 23.09 2.84 -17.50
CA GLY A 23 23.98 1.89 -16.83
C GLY A 23 23.28 0.63 -16.32
N LEU A 24 22.18 0.23 -16.96
CA LEU A 24 21.37 -0.93 -16.58
C LEU A 24 21.63 -2.12 -17.52
N ASP A 25 21.66 -3.31 -16.95
CA ASP A 25 21.72 -4.56 -17.72
C ASP A 25 20.38 -4.85 -18.41
N PHE A 26 20.46 -5.33 -19.65
CA PHE A 26 19.30 -5.68 -20.47
C PHE A 26 19.53 -6.99 -21.22
N ALA A 27 18.59 -7.92 -21.10
CA ALA A 27 18.63 -9.20 -21.78
C ALA A 27 17.22 -9.63 -22.23
N ILE A 28 17.12 -10.18 -23.43
CA ILE A 28 15.93 -10.90 -23.88
C ILE A 28 15.98 -12.30 -23.25
N VAL A 29 15.05 -12.56 -22.35
CA VAL A 29 14.98 -13.82 -21.57
C VAL A 29 13.94 -14.80 -22.10
N GLY A 30 13.19 -14.44 -23.15
CA GLY A 30 12.17 -15.28 -23.73
C GLY A 30 11.36 -14.55 -24.81
N LYS A 31 10.34 -15.23 -25.32
CA LYS A 31 9.36 -14.69 -26.27
C LYS A 31 7.98 -15.18 -25.90
N THR A 32 6.96 -14.39 -26.19
CA THR A 32 5.57 -14.83 -26.10
C THR A 32 5.21 -15.67 -27.32
N THR A 33 4.38 -16.68 -27.10
CA THR A 33 3.84 -17.58 -28.12
C THR A 33 2.32 -17.64 -27.98
N ASP A 34 1.65 -18.19 -29.00
CA ASP A 34 0.19 -18.33 -29.08
C ASP A 34 -0.30 -19.73 -28.70
N ASP A 35 0.59 -20.59 -28.21
CA ASP A 35 0.31 -21.99 -27.87
C ASP A 35 -0.19 -22.21 -26.43
N LEU A 36 -0.31 -21.15 -25.64
CA LEU A 36 -0.79 -21.17 -24.25
C LEU A 36 0.08 -22.03 -23.31
N ARG A 37 1.38 -22.20 -23.61
CA ARG A 37 2.30 -22.99 -22.79
C ARG A 37 3.45 -22.14 -22.23
N PHE A 38 3.78 -22.37 -20.96
CA PHE A 38 4.98 -21.85 -20.32
C PHE A 38 6.10 -22.88 -20.45
N ARG A 39 7.07 -22.58 -21.31
CA ARG A 39 8.23 -23.44 -21.58
C ARG A 39 9.50 -22.82 -21.01
N ILE A 40 10.28 -23.61 -20.28
CA ILE A 40 11.58 -23.22 -19.75
C ILE A 40 12.65 -24.04 -20.45
N LEU A 41 13.57 -23.35 -21.13
CA LEU A 41 14.76 -23.96 -21.70
C LEU A 41 15.96 -23.61 -20.83
N HIS A 42 16.72 -24.63 -20.44
CA HIS A 42 17.99 -24.46 -19.72
C HIS A 42 19.09 -25.16 -20.50
N GLN A 43 20.10 -24.40 -20.93
CA GLN A 43 21.21 -24.91 -21.75
C GLN A 43 20.77 -25.61 -23.05
N GLY A 44 19.67 -25.13 -23.64
CA GLY A 44 19.10 -25.69 -24.87
C GLY A 44 18.11 -26.83 -24.66
N GLU A 45 18.05 -27.41 -23.46
CA GLU A 45 17.13 -28.50 -23.13
C GLU A 45 15.82 -27.97 -22.51
N GLU A 46 14.69 -28.55 -22.92
CA GLU A 46 13.37 -28.22 -22.33
C GLU A 46 13.25 -28.89 -20.96
N VAL A 47 13.31 -28.08 -19.89
CA VAL A 47 13.27 -28.57 -18.51
C VAL A 47 11.90 -28.42 -17.85
N ALA A 48 11.02 -27.58 -18.41
CA ALA A 48 9.63 -27.47 -17.98
C ALA A 48 8.74 -27.07 -19.15
N ASN A 49 7.52 -27.61 -19.18
CA ASN A 49 6.55 -27.34 -20.22
C ASN A 49 5.12 -27.51 -19.68
N LEU A 50 4.52 -26.41 -19.23
CA LEU A 50 3.27 -26.42 -18.50
C LEU A 50 2.20 -25.57 -19.21
N PRO A 51 0.93 -25.96 -19.18
CA PRO A 51 -0.17 -25.12 -19.66
C PRO A 51 -0.35 -23.90 -18.75
N ILE A 52 -0.50 -22.70 -19.32
CA ILE A 52 -0.53 -21.43 -18.56
C ILE A 52 -1.78 -21.33 -17.67
N LYS A 53 -2.94 -21.80 -18.15
CA LYS A 53 -4.21 -21.69 -17.41
C LYS A 53 -4.20 -22.45 -16.08
N GLU A 54 -3.67 -23.66 -16.09
CA GLU A 54 -3.57 -24.51 -14.88
C GLU A 54 -2.65 -23.91 -13.82
N LEU A 55 -1.66 -23.11 -14.25
CA LEU A 55 -0.73 -22.41 -13.35
C LEU A 55 -1.32 -21.15 -12.71
N GLY A 56 -2.16 -20.42 -13.45
CA GLY A 56 -2.65 -19.10 -13.04
C GLY A 56 -4.08 -19.10 -12.51
N ASP A 57 -5.00 -19.69 -13.27
CA ASP A 57 -6.45 -19.50 -13.08
C ASP A 57 -7.11 -20.67 -12.32
N GLU A 58 -6.49 -21.85 -12.33
CA GLU A 58 -7.06 -23.07 -11.74
C GLU A 58 -6.40 -23.47 -10.42
N ALA A 59 -5.77 -22.51 -9.74
CA ALA A 59 -5.26 -22.73 -8.40
C ALA A 59 -6.43 -23.12 -7.46
N PRO A 60 -6.31 -24.19 -6.66
CA PRO A 60 -7.38 -24.61 -5.76
C PRO A 60 -7.73 -23.49 -4.77
N GLU A 61 -8.98 -23.02 -4.82
CA GLU A 61 -9.54 -22.14 -3.81
C GLU A 61 -10.02 -22.96 -2.61
N TYR A 62 -9.60 -22.55 -1.42
CA TYR A 62 -10.02 -23.20 -0.18
C TYR A 62 -11.12 -22.39 0.49
N ASP A 63 -12.32 -22.96 0.57
CA ASP A 63 -13.32 -22.53 1.54
C ASP A 63 -13.00 -23.18 2.89
N ARG A 64 -12.12 -22.52 3.66
CA ARG A 64 -11.70 -23.03 4.97
C ARG A 64 -12.84 -22.83 5.98
N PRO A 65 -13.18 -23.85 6.79
CA PRO A 65 -14.11 -23.66 7.89
C PRO A 65 -13.69 -22.48 8.77
N TRP A 66 -14.58 -21.52 8.94
CA TRP A 66 -14.38 -20.37 9.81
C TRP A 66 -15.51 -20.30 10.84
N MET A 67 -15.24 -19.62 11.94
CA MET A 67 -16.25 -19.29 12.95
C MET A 67 -16.34 -17.78 13.09
N GLU A 68 -17.54 -17.26 13.29
CA GLU A 68 -17.72 -15.84 13.55
C GLU A 68 -16.92 -15.44 14.80
N PRO A 69 -16.08 -14.39 14.73
CA PRO A 69 -15.40 -13.87 15.90
C PRO A 69 -16.43 -13.53 16.97
N GLY A 70 -16.17 -13.93 18.21
CA GLY A 70 -17.01 -13.50 19.34
C GLY A 70 -17.00 -11.98 19.43
N ARG A 71 -18.18 -11.36 19.52
CA ARG A 71 -18.29 -9.91 19.71
C ARG A 71 -18.12 -9.57 21.18
N HIS A 72 -17.32 -8.55 21.47
CA HIS A 72 -17.24 -8.00 22.81
C HIS A 72 -18.55 -7.31 23.16
N ALA A 73 -19.05 -7.52 24.38
CA ALA A 73 -20.20 -6.76 24.88
C ALA A 73 -19.82 -5.28 24.98
N PRO A 74 -20.74 -4.33 24.68
CA PRO A 74 -20.48 -2.92 24.87
C PRO A 74 -20.03 -2.61 26.31
N LEU A 75 -18.90 -1.91 26.45
CA LEU A 75 -18.42 -1.46 27.75
C LEU A 75 -19.26 -0.27 28.21
N ALA A 76 -20.00 -0.42 29.31
CA ALA A 76 -20.74 0.69 29.90
C ALA A 76 -19.78 1.77 30.41
N ALA A 77 -20.09 3.05 30.17
CA ALA A 77 -19.27 4.15 30.67
C ALA A 77 -19.10 4.11 32.21
N SER A 78 -20.14 3.66 32.92
CA SER A 78 -20.11 3.48 34.39
C SER A 78 -19.17 2.36 34.85
N ALA A 79 -18.69 1.50 33.96
CA ALA A 79 -17.71 0.46 34.28
C ALA A 79 -16.25 0.98 34.19
N VAL A 80 -16.04 2.22 33.74
CA VAL A 80 -14.73 2.88 33.66
C VAL A 80 -14.67 3.95 34.73
N SER A 81 -13.77 3.80 35.69
CA SER A 81 -13.54 4.82 36.72
C SER A 81 -13.00 6.10 36.10
N GLU A 82 -13.45 7.25 36.59
CA GLU A 82 -12.87 8.54 36.18
C GLU A 82 -11.40 8.64 36.63
N PRO A 83 -10.53 9.28 35.83
CA PRO A 83 -9.19 9.62 36.26
C PRO A 83 -9.24 10.56 37.47
N GLU A 84 -8.40 10.30 38.47
CA GLU A 84 -8.21 11.20 39.62
C GLU A 84 -7.62 12.56 39.19
N ASP A 85 -6.83 12.55 38.10
CA ASP A 85 -6.23 13.73 37.47
C ASP A 85 -6.30 13.62 35.94
N TYR A 86 -7.16 14.43 35.32
CA TYR A 86 -7.32 14.49 33.87
C TYR A 86 -6.06 15.04 33.17
N GLY A 87 -5.29 15.92 33.80
CA GLY A 87 -4.04 16.44 33.25
C GLY A 87 -3.00 15.33 33.11
N ALA A 88 -2.85 14.52 34.16
CA ALA A 88 -1.99 13.33 34.13
C ALA A 88 -2.46 12.32 33.06
N ALA A 89 -3.77 12.10 32.94
CA ALA A 89 -4.34 11.19 31.93
C ALA A 89 -4.04 11.65 30.49
N VAL A 90 -4.18 12.94 30.19
CA VAL A 90 -3.86 13.50 28.87
C VAL A 90 -2.37 13.37 28.57
N LEU A 91 -1.50 13.68 29.54
CA LEU A 91 -0.05 13.51 29.38
C LEU A 91 0.33 12.05 29.13
N ALA A 92 -0.34 11.09 29.80
CA ALA A 92 -0.12 9.67 29.55
C ALA A 92 -0.53 9.25 28.13
N LEU A 93 -1.66 9.76 27.62
CA LEU A 93 -2.11 9.49 26.25
C LEU A 93 -1.13 10.05 25.20
N LEU A 94 -0.73 11.31 25.34
CA LEU A 94 0.21 11.97 24.43
C LEU A 94 1.63 11.41 24.53
N GLY A 95 2.03 10.93 25.70
CA GLY A 95 3.32 10.28 25.93
C GLY A 95 3.36 8.82 25.47
N SER A 96 2.22 8.22 25.14
CA SER A 96 2.16 6.83 24.68
C SER A 96 2.76 6.69 23.29
N ALA A 97 3.31 5.51 22.99
CA ALA A 97 3.83 5.19 21.66
C ALA A 97 2.77 5.29 20.55
N ASN A 98 1.47 5.33 20.87
CA ASN A 98 0.38 5.48 19.89
C ASN A 98 -0.05 6.93 19.68
N GLY A 99 0.07 7.80 20.70
CA GLY A 99 -0.32 9.21 20.66
C GLY A 99 0.84 10.21 20.47
N SER A 100 2.08 9.77 20.67
CA SER A 100 3.27 10.63 20.58
C SER A 100 3.56 11.07 19.14
N SER A 101 4.28 12.19 19.00
CA SER A 101 4.72 12.70 17.71
C SER A 101 5.47 11.66 16.87
N ARG A 102 5.12 11.58 15.58
CA ARG A 102 5.83 10.76 14.58
C ARG A 102 7.03 11.46 13.94
N ARG A 103 7.40 12.63 14.44
CA ARG A 103 8.50 13.46 13.93
C ARG A 103 9.79 12.68 13.71
N TRP A 104 10.20 11.92 14.72
CA TRP A 104 11.38 11.07 14.63
C TRP A 104 11.36 10.12 13.42
N VAL A 105 10.19 9.61 13.03
CA VAL A 105 10.07 8.68 11.89
C VAL A 105 10.28 9.44 10.59
N TRP A 106 9.51 10.50 10.34
CA TRP A 106 9.52 11.15 9.03
C TRP A 106 10.73 12.07 8.80
N GLU A 107 11.42 12.54 9.84
CA GLU A 107 12.68 13.31 9.68
C GLU A 107 13.85 12.47 9.16
N GLN A 108 13.72 11.14 9.20
CA GLN A 108 14.72 10.23 8.63
C GLN A 108 14.60 10.10 7.11
N TYR A 109 13.52 10.62 6.52
CA TYR A 109 13.25 10.56 5.08
C TYR A 109 13.30 11.94 4.46
N ASP A 110 13.73 12.00 3.20
CA ASP A 110 13.63 13.22 2.43
C ASP A 110 12.20 13.42 1.93
N THR A 111 11.65 14.62 2.16
CA THR A 111 10.28 15.00 1.76
C THR A 111 10.27 16.11 0.71
N LEU A 112 11.44 16.50 0.21
CA LEU A 112 11.66 17.71 -0.60
C LEU A 112 12.24 17.41 -1.98
N ILE A 113 12.80 16.22 -2.21
CA ILE A 113 13.42 15.85 -3.47
C ILE A 113 12.37 15.88 -4.58
N GLN A 114 12.77 16.42 -5.73
CA GLN A 114 11.88 16.81 -6.83
C GLN A 114 10.91 17.98 -6.52
N GLY A 115 10.89 18.52 -5.30
CA GLY A 115 10.08 19.69 -4.92
C GLY A 115 8.57 19.49 -5.02
N ASN A 116 8.11 18.25 -5.18
CA ASN A 116 6.76 17.96 -5.65
C ASN A 116 5.71 17.86 -4.52
N SER A 117 6.16 17.81 -3.26
CA SER A 117 5.30 17.85 -2.08
C SER A 117 4.60 19.21 -1.96
N LEU A 118 3.27 19.20 -1.94
CA LEU A 118 2.45 20.37 -1.63
C LEU A 118 2.22 20.50 -0.12
N GLN A 119 2.10 19.36 0.58
CA GLN A 119 2.02 19.28 2.02
C GLN A 119 3.18 18.43 2.55
N ILE A 120 3.97 19.00 3.47
CA ILE A 120 5.04 18.28 4.19
C ILE A 120 4.43 17.50 5.39
N PRO A 121 5.15 16.53 5.98
CA PRO A 121 4.64 15.76 7.11
C PRO A 121 4.17 16.62 8.28
N GLY A 122 3.14 16.16 8.98
CA GLY A 122 2.56 16.83 10.14
C GLY A 122 1.06 17.11 10.05
N GLY A 123 0.42 16.83 8.90
CA GLY A 123 -1.04 16.83 8.76
C GLY A 123 -1.59 15.43 8.46
N ASP A 124 -2.90 15.37 8.22
CA ASP A 124 -3.68 14.12 8.16
C ASP A 124 -3.55 13.34 6.83
N ALA A 125 -2.95 13.95 5.80
CA ALA A 125 -2.67 13.29 4.52
C ALA A 125 -1.40 13.88 3.87
N GLY A 126 -0.73 13.06 3.05
CA GLY A 126 0.35 13.51 2.16
C GLY A 126 -0.23 14.04 0.85
N VAL A 127 0.19 15.23 0.41
CA VAL A 127 -0.34 15.86 -0.82
C VAL A 127 0.80 16.16 -1.78
N ILE A 128 0.72 15.61 -2.99
CA ILE A 128 1.75 15.71 -4.04
C ILE A 128 1.14 16.33 -5.29
N ARG A 129 1.82 17.30 -5.92
CA ARG A 129 1.32 17.91 -7.16
C ARG A 129 1.44 16.93 -8.33
N VAL A 130 0.53 17.07 -9.29
CA VAL A 130 0.64 16.37 -10.58
C VAL A 130 1.55 17.19 -11.48
N ASP A 131 2.69 16.62 -11.85
CA ASP A 131 3.66 17.30 -12.71
C ASP A 131 3.04 17.71 -14.04
N GLY A 132 3.39 18.91 -14.51
CA GLY A 132 2.82 19.53 -15.71
C GLY A 132 1.36 20.00 -15.60
N HIS A 133 0.73 19.94 -14.42
CA HIS A 133 -0.63 20.45 -14.22
C HIS A 133 -0.67 21.65 -13.27
N GLU A 134 -1.38 22.71 -13.66
CA GLU A 134 -1.41 23.97 -12.91
C GLU A 134 -2.03 23.86 -11.51
N THR A 135 -3.07 23.02 -11.36
CA THR A 135 -3.88 22.96 -10.12
C THR A 135 -4.14 21.57 -9.56
N LYS A 136 -3.63 20.50 -10.17
CA LYS A 136 -3.96 19.13 -9.73
C LYS A 136 -2.95 18.64 -8.73
N ALA A 137 -3.45 17.94 -7.72
CA ALA A 137 -2.67 17.22 -6.74
C ALA A 137 -3.36 15.89 -6.41
N LEU A 138 -2.58 14.96 -5.86
CA LEU A 138 -3.05 13.71 -5.31
C LEU A 138 -2.82 13.73 -3.81
N ALA A 139 -3.84 13.29 -3.05
CA ALA A 139 -3.77 13.15 -1.61
C ALA A 139 -3.80 11.66 -1.24
N PHE A 140 -3.01 11.30 -0.23
CA PHE A 140 -2.87 9.93 0.26
C PHE A 140 -2.97 9.92 1.77
N SER A 141 -3.78 9.01 2.30
CA SER A 141 -3.85 8.71 3.73
C SER A 141 -3.95 7.20 3.94
N SER A 142 -3.64 6.73 5.15
CA SER A 142 -3.61 5.32 5.50
C SER A 142 -3.95 5.18 6.97
N ASP A 143 -5.11 4.60 7.25
CA ASP A 143 -5.67 4.58 8.60
C ASP A 143 -6.16 3.19 8.98
N VAL A 144 -5.97 2.87 10.26
CA VAL A 144 -6.59 1.74 10.93
C VAL A 144 -6.51 1.97 12.44
N THR A 145 -7.60 1.67 13.16
CA THR A 145 -7.57 1.55 14.61
C THR A 145 -7.68 0.08 14.99
N PRO A 146 -6.56 -0.64 15.26
CA PRO A 146 -6.57 -2.08 15.48
C PRO A 146 -7.47 -2.51 16.64
N ARG A 147 -7.61 -1.68 17.68
CA ARG A 147 -8.48 -1.96 18.83
C ARG A 147 -9.96 -2.02 18.46
N TYR A 148 -10.39 -1.26 17.45
CA TYR A 148 -11.77 -1.35 16.97
C TYR A 148 -11.98 -2.61 16.16
N VAL A 149 -10.99 -3.00 15.35
CA VAL A 149 -11.00 -4.27 14.59
C VAL A 149 -10.97 -5.47 15.54
N GLU A 150 -10.21 -5.39 16.63
CA GLU A 150 -10.18 -6.41 17.69
C GLU A 150 -11.54 -6.54 18.39
N ALA A 151 -12.21 -5.41 18.68
CA ALA A 151 -13.51 -5.40 19.35
C ALA A 151 -14.65 -5.91 18.44
N ASP A 152 -14.67 -5.46 17.19
CA ASP A 152 -15.60 -5.87 16.14
C ASP A 152 -14.94 -5.64 14.77
N PRO A 153 -14.49 -6.70 14.06
CA PRO A 153 -13.80 -6.55 12.78
C PRO A 153 -14.61 -5.83 11.70
N TYR A 154 -15.94 -5.95 11.74
CA TYR A 154 -16.81 -5.33 10.75
C TYR A 154 -16.93 -3.82 11.00
N GLU A 155 -17.20 -3.41 12.24
CA GLU A 155 -17.25 -1.98 12.60
C GLU A 155 -15.86 -1.32 12.54
N GLY A 156 -14.80 -2.04 12.94
CA GLY A 156 -13.43 -1.58 12.81
C GLY A 156 -13.02 -1.35 11.35
N GLY A 157 -13.42 -2.24 10.43
CA GLY A 157 -13.20 -2.07 9.00
C GLY A 157 -13.92 -0.83 8.44
N LYS A 158 -15.18 -0.61 8.83
CA LYS A 158 -15.90 0.63 8.45
C LYS A 158 -15.21 1.88 8.98
N GLN A 159 -14.75 1.85 10.23
CA GLN A 159 -14.08 2.99 10.85
C GLN A 159 -12.78 3.34 10.14
N ALA A 160 -11.97 2.35 9.73
CA ALA A 160 -10.74 2.58 8.98
C ALA A 160 -11.00 3.33 7.66
N VAL A 161 -12.02 2.91 6.89
CA VAL A 161 -12.43 3.60 5.66
C VAL A 161 -12.93 5.01 5.96
N ALA A 162 -13.76 5.17 7.00
CA ALA A 162 -14.31 6.47 7.38
C ALA A 162 -13.25 7.45 7.88
N GLU A 163 -12.20 6.98 8.55
CA GLU A 163 -11.06 7.79 8.99
C GLU A 163 -10.23 8.27 7.80
N CYS A 164 -9.84 7.36 6.90
CA CYS A 164 -9.11 7.71 5.67
C CYS A 164 -9.89 8.73 4.83
N TRP A 165 -11.21 8.53 4.68
CA TRP A 165 -12.06 9.48 3.96
C TRP A 165 -12.06 10.87 4.61
N ARG A 166 -12.15 10.96 5.94
CA ARG A 166 -12.11 12.24 6.67
C ARG A 166 -10.76 12.93 6.53
N ASN A 167 -9.66 12.19 6.67
CA ASN A 167 -8.31 12.72 6.55
C ASN A 167 -8.06 13.32 5.15
N LEU A 168 -8.47 12.61 4.09
CA LEU A 168 -8.41 13.11 2.71
C LEU A 168 -9.28 14.36 2.53
N THR A 169 -10.54 14.31 2.97
CA THR A 169 -11.48 15.43 2.85
C THR A 169 -10.99 16.69 3.60
N ALA A 170 -10.33 16.52 4.75
CA ALA A 170 -9.75 17.61 5.53
C ALA A 170 -8.67 18.39 4.77
N THR A 171 -8.01 17.76 3.80
CA THR A 171 -7.07 18.42 2.88
C THR A 171 -7.72 19.02 1.64
N GLY A 172 -9.04 18.95 1.52
CA GLY A 172 -9.81 19.42 0.36
C GLY A 172 -9.80 18.45 -0.84
N ALA A 173 -9.26 17.25 -0.67
CA ALA A 173 -9.27 16.23 -1.71
C ALA A 173 -10.65 15.56 -1.82
N MET A 174 -10.97 15.10 -3.03
CA MET A 174 -12.08 14.18 -3.28
C MET A 174 -11.55 12.74 -3.22
N PRO A 175 -11.97 11.91 -2.25
CA PRO A 175 -11.58 10.50 -2.22
C PRO A 175 -12.11 9.76 -3.46
N LEU A 176 -11.28 8.89 -4.06
CA LEU A 176 -11.58 8.25 -5.34
C LEU A 176 -11.79 6.73 -5.23
N ALA A 177 -11.05 6.08 -4.34
CA ALA A 177 -11.04 4.64 -4.11
C ALA A 177 -10.64 4.35 -2.65
#